data_AF-Q8TLC9-F1
#
_entry.id   AF-Q8TLC9-F1
#
_cell.length_a   1.000
_cell.length_b   1.000
_cell.length_c   1.000
_cell.angle_alpha   90.00
_cell.angle_beta   90.00
_cell.angle_gamma   90.00
#
_symmetry.space_group_name_H-M   'P 1'
#
loop_
_entity.id
_entity.type
_entity.pdbx_description
1 polymer ?
#
loop_
_entity_poly.entity_id
_entity_poly.type
_entity_poly.pdbx_seq_one_letter_code
_entity_poly.pdbx_strand_id
1 'polypeptide(L)' 'MGTESKSKFITELPMETQEILNDIAYPVNRNDIIEQARKSGAIPDIMRGFGMLPDRQYNSAEDVAEELHIIYLGPPSEKA' A
#
# COMPACT_ATOMS: atom_id res chain seq x y z
N MET A 1 -0.94 2.83 22.06
CA MET A 1 -1.85 2.90 20.91
C MET A 1 -1.00 3.36 19.73
N GLY A 2 -0.61 2.45 18.83
CA GLY A 2 0.44 2.66 17.82
C GLY A 2 -0.07 2.97 16.40
N THR A 3 -1.29 3.48 16.26
CA THR A 3 -1.98 3.70 14.97
C THR A 3 -1.61 5.03 14.31
N GLU A 4 -0.99 5.96 15.04
CA GLU A 4 -0.66 7.29 14.52
C GLU A 4 0.46 7.25 13.45
N SER A 5 1.40 6.31 13.60
CA SER A 5 2.54 6.18 12.68
C SER A 5 2.25 5.45 11.38
N LYS A 6 1.23 4.58 11.32
CA LYS A 6 0.94 3.83 10.07
C LYS A 6 -0.04 4.57 9.15
N SER A 7 -0.93 5.35 9.74
CA SER A 7 -1.88 6.21 9.01
C SER A 7 -1.17 7.25 8.12
N LYS A 8 0.00 7.75 8.54
CA LYS A 8 0.80 8.72 7.76
C LYS A 8 1.25 8.15 6.40
N PHE A 9 1.51 6.85 6.32
CA PHE A 9 1.94 6.20 5.08
C PHE A 9 0.82 6.23 4.04
N ILE A 10 -0.43 6.06 4.46
CA ILE A 10 -1.58 6.17 3.56
C ILE A 10 -1.64 7.57 2.95
N THR A 11 -1.50 8.62 3.76
CA THR A 11 -1.56 10.00 3.26
C THR A 11 -0.39 10.40 2.37
N GLU A 12 0.77 9.74 2.49
CA GLU A 12 1.95 9.99 1.63
C GLU A 12 1.90 9.21 0.31
N LEU A 13 0.98 8.24 0.17
CA LEU A 13 0.80 7.50 -1.07
C LEU A 13 0.00 8.30 -2.11
N PRO A 14 0.11 7.96 -3.40
CA PRO A 14 -0.72 8.54 -4.45
C PRO A 14 -2.21 8.41 -4.12
N MET A 15 -3.02 9.39 -4.54
CA MET A 15 -4.47 9.40 -4.28
C MET A 15 -5.15 8.12 -4.79
N GLU A 16 -4.76 7.62 -5.97
CA GLU A 16 -5.28 6.35 -6.51
C GLU A 16 -5.00 5.17 -5.56
N THR A 17 -3.80 5.07 -4.98
CA THR A 17 -3.48 4.02 -4.01
C THR A 17 -4.36 4.15 -2.77
N GLN A 18 -4.58 5.38 -2.29
CA GLN A 18 -5.47 5.62 -1.14
C GLN A 18 -6.90 5.15 -1.44
N GLU A 19 -7.43 5.45 -2.63
CA GLU A 19 -8.77 5.01 -3.05
C GLU A 19 -8.86 3.48 -3.15
N ILE A 20 -7.88 2.84 -3.79
CA ILE A 20 -7.80 1.37 -3.89
C ILE A 20 -7.79 0.74 -2.50
N LEU A 21 -6.95 1.24 -1.59
CA LEU A 21 -6.82 0.68 -0.24
C LEU A 21 -8.09 0.89 0.60
N ASN A 22 -8.86 1.96 0.37
CA ASN A 22 -10.16 2.21 1.01
C ASN A 22 -11.27 1.33 0.43
N ASP A 23 -11.19 0.97 -0.85
CA ASP A 23 -12.18 0.12 -1.53
C ASP A 23 -11.98 -1.38 -1.23
N ILE A 24 -10.80 -1.76 -0.73
CA ILE A 24 -10.50 -3.14 -0.36
C ILE A 24 -11.09 -3.52 1.01
N ALA A 25 -11.78 -4.66 1.04
CA ALA A 25 -12.20 -5.31 2.28
C ALA A 25 -11.07 -6.19 2.83
N TYR A 26 -10.60 -5.90 4.04
CA TYR A 26 -9.57 -6.68 4.72
C TYR A 26 -10.18 -7.85 5.51
N PRO A 27 -9.48 -8.99 5.63
CA PRO A 27 -8.11 -9.25 5.16
C PRO A 27 -8.02 -9.56 3.65
N VAL A 28 -6.94 -9.10 3.01
CA VAL A 28 -6.70 -9.21 1.56
C VAL A 28 -5.33 -9.79 1.30
N ASN A 29 -5.13 -10.51 0.18
CA ASN A 29 -3.80 -10.97 -0.23
C ASN A 29 -3.19 -10.04 -1.28
N ARG A 30 -1.87 -10.08 -1.41
CA ARG A 30 -1.14 -9.37 -2.47
C ARG A 30 -1.78 -9.50 -3.86
N ASN A 31 -2.15 -10.72 -4.27
CA ASN A 31 -2.76 -10.95 -5.58
C ASN A 31 -4.10 -10.23 -5.73
N ASP A 32 -4.97 -10.32 -4.72
CA ASP A 32 -6.26 -9.62 -4.71
C ASP A 32 -6.06 -8.09 -4.78
N ILE A 33 -5.05 -7.55 -4.09
CA ILE A 33 -4.71 -6.12 -4.16
C ILE A 33 -4.30 -5.75 -5.59
N ILE A 34 -3.43 -6.54 -6.24
CA ILE A 34 -2.99 -6.30 -7.62
C ILE A 34 -4.19 -6.36 -8.58
N GLU A 35 -5.12 -7.31 -8.39
CA GLU A 35 -6.33 -7.39 -9.18
C GLU A 35 -7.24 -6.18 -8.97
N GLN A 36 -7.41 -5.71 -7.74
CA GLN A 36 -8.21 -4.53 -7.42
C GLN A 36 -7.59 -3.26 -7.99
N ALA A 37 -6.27 -3.08 -7.84
CA ALA A 37 -5.52 -1.98 -8.43
C ALA A 37 -5.67 -1.97 -9.96
N ARG A 38 -5.57 -3.15 -10.59
CA ARG A 38 -5.78 -3.29 -12.04
C ARG A 38 -7.20 -2.92 -12.46
N LYS A 39 -8.23 -3.32 -11.70
CA LYS A 39 -9.63 -2.98 -11.95
C LYS A 39 -9.91 -1.48 -11.77
N SER A 40 -9.27 -0.86 -10.79
CA SER A 40 -9.34 0.58 -10.51
C SER A 40 -8.63 1.42 -11.58
N GLY A 41 -7.80 0.80 -12.42
CA GLY A 41 -7.04 1.50 -13.47
C GLY A 41 -5.74 2.11 -12.94
N ALA A 42 -5.17 1.53 -11.89
CA ALA A 42 -3.94 1.99 -11.28
C ALA A 42 -2.81 2.16 -12.32
N ILE A 43 -2.08 3.27 -12.22
CA ILE A 43 -0.94 3.54 -13.10
C ILE A 43 0.15 2.46 -12.96
N PRO A 44 1.00 2.28 -14.00
CA PRO A 44 2.06 1.27 -13.99
C PRO A 44 3.01 1.36 -12.80
N ASP A 45 3.28 2.55 -12.27
CA ASP A 45 4.08 2.74 -11.05
C ASP A 45 3.43 2.11 -9.81
N ILE A 46 2.12 2.29 -9.65
CA ILE A 46 1.32 1.68 -8.57
C ILE A 46 1.27 0.16 -8.71
N MET A 47 1.03 -0.32 -9.93
CA MET A 47 1.07 -1.75 -10.22
C MET A 47 2.44 -2.38 -9.93
N ARG A 48 3.53 -1.67 -10.21
CA ARG A 48 4.89 -2.11 -9.85
C ARG A 48 5.07 -2.18 -8.33
N GLY A 49 4.62 -1.17 -7.60
CA GLY A 49 4.63 -1.15 -6.14
C GLY A 49 3.90 -2.35 -5.55
N PHE A 50 2.64 -2.57 -5.95
CA PHE A 50 1.85 -3.74 -5.53
C PHE A 50 2.50 -5.07 -5.93
N GLY A 51 3.13 -5.12 -7.11
CA GLY A 51 3.89 -6.27 -7.59
C GLY A 51 5.16 -6.56 -6.78
N MET A 52 5.73 -5.59 -6.08
CA MET A 52 6.91 -5.77 -5.21
C MET A 52 6.55 -6.12 -3.77
N LEU A 53 5.27 -6.03 -3.41
CA LEU A 53 4.82 -6.40 -2.07
C LEU A 53 5.16 -7.87 -1.74
N PRO A 54 5.45 -8.18 -0.48
CA PRO A 54 5.57 -9.56 -0.04
C PRO A 54 4.25 -10.31 -0.22
N ASP A 55 4.34 -11.58 -0.59
CA ASP A 55 3.19 -12.47 -0.71
C ASP A 55 2.70 -12.87 0.69
N ARG A 56 1.92 -11.97 1.31
CA ARG A 56 1.31 -12.16 2.62
C ARG A 56 -0.14 -11.68 2.63
N GLN A 57 -0.87 -12.13 3.64
CA GLN A 57 -2.19 -11.59 3.94
C GLN A 57 -2.03 -10.28 4.73
N TYR A 58 -2.66 -9.23 4.23
CA TYR A 58 -2.72 -7.93 4.87
C TYR A 58 -4.04 -7.80 5.61
N ASN A 59 -3.97 -7.39 6.88
CA ASN A 59 -5.14 -7.26 7.74
C ASN A 59 -5.75 -5.84 7.72
N SER A 60 -5.00 -4.85 7.20
CA SER A 60 -5.42 -3.45 7.16
C SER A 60 -4.73 -2.70 6.01
N ALA A 61 -5.34 -1.59 5.57
CA ALA A 61 -4.76 -0.67 4.59
C ALA A 61 -3.41 -0.11 5.00
N GLU A 62 -3.27 0.19 6.29
CA GLU A 62 -2.03 0.65 6.93
C GLU A 62 -0.84 -0.29 6.67
N ASP A 63 -1.11 -1.59 6.67
CA ASP A 63 -0.10 -2.63 6.56
C ASP A 63 0.40 -2.78 5.10
N VAL A 64 -0.49 -2.52 4.14
CA VAL A 64 -0.13 -2.42 2.72
C VAL A 64 0.61 -1.10 2.45
N ALA A 65 0.11 -0.02 3.03
CA ALA A 65 0.62 1.33 2.80
C ALA A 65 2.06 1.50 3.28
N GLU A 66 2.40 0.91 4.43
CA GLU A 66 3.76 0.88 4.96
C GLU A 66 4.74 0.22 3.98
N GLU A 67 4.40 -0.96 3.45
CA GLU A 67 5.23 -1.68 2.48
C GLU A 67 5.36 -0.90 1.16
N LEU A 68 4.26 -0.34 0.66
CA LEU A 68 4.28 0.51 -0.54
C LEU A 68 5.14 1.74 -0.33
N HIS A 69 5.04 2.40 0.82
CA HIS A 69 5.86 3.56 1.15
C HIS A 69 7.35 3.21 1.07
N ILE A 70 7.76 2.07 1.65
CA ILE A 70 9.14 1.58 1.59
C ILE A 70 9.58 1.32 0.13
N ILE A 71 8.68 0.78 -0.70
CA ILE A 71 8.98 0.50 -2.12
C ILE A 71 9.13 1.79 -2.94
N TYR A 72 8.28 2.79 -2.70
CA TYR A 72 8.25 4.03 -3.44
C TYR A 72 9.33 5.03 -3.06
N LEU A 73 9.48 5.25 -1.75
CA LEU A 73 10.30 6.32 -1.20
C LEU A 73 11.62 5.77 -0.61
N GLY A 74 11.79 4.45 -0.61
CA GLY A 74 12.85 3.77 0.12
C GLY A 74 12.48 3.60 1.60
N PRO A 75 13.27 2.81 2.36
CA PRO A 75 13.12 2.79 3.80
C PRO A 75 13.22 4.24 4.31
N PRO A 76 12.36 4.66 5.27
CA PRO A 76 12.43 5.99 5.83
C PRO A 76 13.88 6.21 6.23
N SER A 77 14.55 7.12 5.55
CA SER A 77 15.93 7.47 5.85
C SER A 77 15.86 8.14 7.20
N GLU A 78 16.01 7.35 8.25
CA GLU A 78 16.32 7.82 9.59
C GLU A 78 17.61 8.61 9.41
N LYS A 79 17.46 9.93 9.26
CA LYS A 79 18.59 10.81 9.02
C LYS A 79 19.58 10.59 10.16
N ALA A 80 20.78 10.17 9.78
CA ALA A 80 21.96 10.13 10.64
C ALA A 80 22.23 11.50 11.28
#